data_AF-A0A2N3IK96-F1
#
_entry.id   AF-A0A2N3IK96-F1
#
_cell.length_a   1.000
_cell.length_b   1.000
_cell.length_c   1.000
_cell.angle_alpha   90.00
_cell.angle_beta   90.00
_cell.angle_gamma   90.00
#
_symmetry.space_group_name_H-M   'P 1'
#
loop_
_entity.id
_entity.type
_entity.pdbx_description
1 polymer ?
#
loop_
_entity_poly.entity_id
_entity_poly.type
_entity_poly.pdbx_seq_one_letter_code
_entity_poly.pdbx_strand_id
1 'polypeptide(L)'
;MKKLFLSVFSFCLISGAFAQMKMNSWSIGAGLGVGNYFGDIVPKANDISTDLRYTRLSPSIDVAYQFTEQFAVEFDIAWIRLLSSDFQTADPRNVRHRYRYIRNLNFRNDVFEVGITGEWDFKPTIGGIFRRPTWRPYAFAGIAGFYHNPKGMTPDGRWVDLQPLRTEGQGLQSTATRPDGSIIEYARKPYSLFSVAIPFGGGIKYKLSDNWDIAFEIGYRFTFTDYLDDVSGNYASAADLAAFNPLSAVMANRTVEPRDPITGRDRDFDPVVQGTNGYGVDEIGRPTVNGFGRAGDQRGDPRDRDIYIVTTFRVQYFMEQRGVRCPKFRRVRR
;
A
#
# COMPACT_ATOMS: atom_id res chain seq x y z
N MET A 1 -0.56 33.37 49.15
CA MET A 1 0.27 33.77 48.00
C MET A 1 0.20 32.69 46.92
N LYS A 2 -0.22 33.09 45.71
CA LYS A 2 0.08 32.50 44.37
C LYS A 2 -0.33 31.03 44.15
N LYS A 3 -1.54 30.77 43.64
CA LYS A 3 -1.87 30.56 42.19
C LYS A 3 -1.01 29.48 41.51
N LEU A 4 -1.58 28.32 41.16
CA LEU A 4 -1.29 27.65 39.89
C LEU A 4 -2.37 26.61 39.47
N PHE A 5 -3.11 27.01 38.43
CA PHE A 5 -3.66 26.20 37.32
C PHE A 5 -4.66 25.06 37.57
N LEU A 6 -5.91 25.49 37.71
CA LEU A 6 -7.11 24.82 37.25
C LEU A 6 -7.02 24.59 35.71
N SER A 7 -6.69 23.39 35.28
CA SER A 7 -6.54 22.99 33.86
C SER A 7 -7.38 21.73 33.57
N VAL A 8 -8.70 21.78 33.81
CA VAL A 8 -9.62 20.68 33.41
C VAL A 8 -10.98 21.17 32.89
N PHE A 9 -11.27 22.47 32.82
CA PHE A 9 -12.63 22.94 32.44
C PHE A 9 -12.61 24.02 31.34
N SER A 10 -12.11 23.66 30.17
CA SER A 10 -12.38 24.43 28.94
C SER A 10 -12.16 23.56 27.70
N PHE A 11 -13.01 22.55 27.54
CA PHE A 11 -13.26 21.93 26.24
C PHE A 11 -14.75 21.61 26.17
N CYS A 12 -15.41 22.07 25.11
CA CYS A 12 -16.84 21.91 24.80
C CYS A 12 -17.84 22.78 25.59
N LEU A 13 -17.68 24.10 25.51
CA LEU A 13 -18.82 25.03 25.37
C LEU A 13 -18.77 25.66 23.97
N ILE A 14 -18.82 24.82 22.94
CA ILE A 14 -19.24 25.23 21.59
C ILE A 14 -20.64 24.66 21.38
N SER A 15 -21.60 25.25 22.10
CA SER A 15 -23.02 25.21 21.74
C SER A 15 -23.22 26.14 20.54
N GLY A 16 -22.81 25.65 19.36
CA GLY A 16 -23.32 26.16 18.09
C GLY A 16 -24.67 25.52 17.82
N ALA A 17 -25.73 26.30 17.85
CA ALA A 17 -27.08 25.87 17.49
C ALA A 17 -27.12 25.43 16.02
N PHE A 18 -26.95 24.13 15.74
CA PHE A 18 -27.25 23.55 14.43
C PHE A 18 -28.75 23.26 14.35
N ALA A 19 -29.54 24.29 14.05
CA ALA A 19 -30.90 24.16 13.55
C ALA A 19 -30.92 24.00 12.01
N GLN A 20 -29.92 23.29 11.45
CA GLN A 20 -29.92 22.86 10.06
C GLN A 20 -30.60 21.49 9.98
N MET A 21 -31.43 21.28 8.95
CA MET A 21 -32.11 20.00 8.72
C MET A 21 -31.09 18.86 8.86
N LYS A 22 -31.34 17.97 9.84
CA LYS A 22 -30.41 16.91 10.25
C LYS A 22 -30.04 16.07 9.03
N MET A 23 -28.84 16.28 8.49
CA MET A 23 -28.32 15.46 7.41
C MET A 23 -27.69 14.22 8.02
N ASN A 24 -28.54 13.22 8.23
CA ASN A 24 -28.13 11.88 8.55
C ASN A 24 -28.43 11.06 7.31
N SER A 25 -27.46 10.39 6.72
CA SER A 25 -27.77 9.40 5.69
C SER A 25 -26.73 8.31 5.67
N TRP A 26 -27.23 7.10 5.50
CA TRP A 26 -26.38 5.95 5.26
C TRP A 26 -26.27 5.72 3.76
N SER A 27 -25.07 5.42 3.30
CA SER A 27 -24.82 4.88 1.97
C SER A 27 -24.04 3.58 2.07
N ILE A 28 -24.25 2.74 1.07
CA ILE A 28 -23.43 1.55 0.82
C ILE A 28 -22.79 1.71 -0.54
N GLY A 29 -21.54 1.32 -0.67
CA GLY A 29 -20.77 1.44 -1.89
C GLY A 29 -20.09 0.14 -2.29
N ALA A 30 -19.82 0.04 -3.58
CA ALA A 30 -18.93 -0.95 -4.15
C ALA A 30 -17.97 -0.25 -5.09
N GLY A 31 -16.68 -0.56 -4.95
CA GLY A 31 -15.58 0.02 -5.70
C GLY A 31 -14.86 -1.02 -6.54
N LEU A 32 -14.37 -0.58 -7.69
CA LEU A 32 -13.40 -1.30 -8.49
C LEU A 32 -12.25 -0.36 -8.79
N GLY A 33 -11.10 -0.65 -8.19
CA GLY A 33 -9.91 0.16 -8.35
C GLY A 33 -8.73 -0.62 -8.88
N VAL A 34 -7.62 0.08 -8.88
CA VAL A 34 -6.32 -0.42 -9.29
C VAL A 34 -5.22 0.04 -8.35
N GLY A 35 -4.35 -0.89 -7.95
CA GLY A 35 -3.21 -0.63 -7.06
C GLY A 35 -1.90 -0.38 -7.80
N ASN A 36 -1.09 0.56 -7.30
CA ASN A 36 0.27 0.83 -7.74
C ASN A 36 1.20 0.92 -6.51
N TYR A 37 2.35 0.25 -6.55
CA TYR A 37 3.31 0.16 -5.45
C TYR A 37 4.49 1.13 -5.63
N PHE A 38 4.99 1.67 -4.52
CA PHE A 38 6.21 2.48 -4.47
C PHE A 38 7.02 2.17 -3.20
N GLY A 39 8.32 1.94 -3.37
CA GLY A 39 9.28 1.55 -2.33
C GLY A 39 10.58 1.06 -2.97
N ASP A 40 11.18 0.01 -2.42
CA ASP A 40 12.52 -0.47 -2.82
C ASP A 40 12.62 -0.91 -4.29
N ILE A 41 11.61 -1.60 -4.82
CA ILE A 41 11.57 -1.99 -6.25
C ILE A 41 11.18 -0.82 -7.17
N VAL A 42 10.35 0.11 -6.68
CA VAL A 42 9.86 1.27 -7.44
C VAL A 42 10.07 2.55 -6.61
N PRO A 43 11.23 3.23 -6.74
CA PRO A 43 11.56 4.39 -5.94
C PRO A 43 10.55 5.52 -6.08
N LYS A 44 10.29 6.20 -4.97
CA LYS A 44 9.32 7.32 -4.88
C LYS A 44 9.79 8.60 -5.56
N ALA A 45 11.11 8.76 -5.72
CA ALA A 45 11.71 9.99 -6.23
C ALA A 45 11.77 9.97 -7.76
N ASN A 46 10.84 10.69 -8.40
CA ASN A 46 10.70 11.00 -9.83
C ASN A 46 9.81 10.07 -10.67
N ASP A 47 9.44 8.89 -10.18
CA ASP A 47 8.62 7.92 -10.92
C ASP A 47 7.18 7.86 -10.38
N ILE A 48 6.48 8.99 -10.26
CA ILE A 48 5.00 9.01 -10.07
C ILE A 48 4.28 8.57 -11.37
N SER A 49 4.96 7.79 -12.21
CA SER A 49 4.37 7.14 -13.36
C SER A 49 3.65 5.90 -12.86
N THR A 50 2.31 5.96 -12.83
CA THR A 50 1.49 4.76 -12.66
C THR A 50 1.73 3.83 -13.83
N ASP A 51 2.65 2.88 -13.66
CA ASP A 51 2.94 1.91 -14.69
C ASP A 51 1.71 1.00 -14.88
N LEU A 52 0.97 1.27 -15.97
CA LEU A 52 -0.24 0.53 -16.33
C LEU A 52 0.02 -0.97 -16.49
N ARG A 53 1.27 -1.40 -16.73
CA ARG A 53 1.67 -2.83 -16.80
C ARG A 53 1.47 -3.55 -15.47
N TYR A 54 1.50 -2.81 -14.37
CA TYR A 54 1.43 -3.31 -13.00
C TYR A 54 0.17 -2.91 -12.24
N THR A 55 -0.70 -2.14 -12.89
CA THR A 55 -2.07 -1.90 -12.46
C THR A 55 -2.78 -3.25 -12.31
N ARG A 56 -3.18 -3.58 -11.08
CA ARG A 56 -3.92 -4.82 -10.76
C ARG A 56 -5.24 -4.46 -10.11
N LEU A 57 -6.23 -5.30 -10.36
CA LEU A 57 -7.59 -5.10 -9.88
C LEU A 57 -7.64 -5.07 -8.35
N SER A 58 -8.41 -4.11 -7.82
CA SER A 58 -8.61 -3.90 -6.39
C SER A 58 -10.09 -3.65 -6.08
N PRO A 59 -10.91 -4.70 -5.91
CA PRO A 59 -12.31 -4.52 -5.52
C PRO A 59 -12.45 -4.09 -4.05
N SER A 60 -13.45 -3.27 -3.77
CA SER A 60 -13.78 -2.82 -2.42
C SER A 60 -15.29 -2.72 -2.19
N ILE A 61 -15.68 -2.72 -0.93
CA ILE A 61 -17.03 -2.38 -0.47
C ILE A 61 -16.93 -1.41 0.69
N ASP A 62 -17.92 -0.54 0.82
CA ASP A 62 -17.93 0.50 1.84
C ASP A 62 -19.32 0.77 2.40
N VAL A 63 -19.34 1.27 3.63
CA VAL A 63 -20.54 1.82 4.27
C VAL A 63 -20.17 3.19 4.81
N ALA A 64 -20.90 4.22 4.39
CA ALA A 64 -20.68 5.58 4.86
C ALA A 64 -21.89 6.15 5.59
N TYR A 65 -21.61 6.97 6.60
CA TYR A 65 -22.58 7.72 7.35
C TYR A 65 -22.25 9.20 7.26
N GLN A 66 -23.11 9.93 6.54
CA GLN A 66 -23.03 11.38 6.43
C GLN A 66 -23.77 12.01 7.62
N PHE A 67 -23.06 12.81 8.43
CA PHE A 67 -23.57 13.36 9.68
C PHE A 67 -23.67 14.90 9.70
N THR A 68 -23.10 15.56 8.69
CA THR A 68 -23.31 16.98 8.40
C THR A 68 -23.43 17.19 6.89
N GLU A 69 -23.77 18.41 6.46
CA GLU A 69 -23.87 18.78 5.04
C GLU A 69 -22.59 18.53 4.23
N GLN A 70 -21.41 18.42 4.89
CA GLN A 70 -20.10 18.29 4.25
C GLN A 70 -19.26 17.12 4.75
N PHE A 71 -19.54 16.58 5.93
CA PHE A 71 -18.71 15.54 6.55
C PHE A 71 -19.44 14.20 6.62
N ALA A 72 -18.71 13.15 6.25
CA ALA A 72 -19.10 11.77 6.40
C ALA A 72 -17.98 10.95 7.06
N VAL A 73 -18.36 9.82 7.64
CA VAL A 73 -17.43 8.78 8.07
C VAL A 73 -17.72 7.54 7.24
N GLU A 74 -16.68 6.88 6.77
CA GLU A 74 -16.76 5.69 5.93
C GLU A 74 -15.98 4.56 6.58
N PHE A 75 -16.56 3.36 6.54
CA PHE A 75 -15.89 2.11 6.83
C PHE A 75 -15.70 1.35 5.51
N ASP A 76 -14.47 0.92 5.24
CA ASP A 76 -14.09 0.28 3.99
C ASP A 76 -13.48 -1.11 4.22
N ILE A 77 -13.76 -2.03 3.30
CA ILE A 77 -13.06 -3.30 3.16
C ILE A 77 -12.60 -3.41 1.71
N ALA A 78 -11.31 -3.65 1.52
CA ALA A 78 -10.71 -3.73 0.19
C ALA A 78 -9.79 -4.95 0.05
N TRP A 79 -9.82 -5.56 -1.13
CA TRP A 79 -8.78 -6.49 -1.56
C TRP A 79 -7.97 -5.81 -2.65
N ILE A 80 -6.68 -5.63 -2.42
CA ILE A 80 -5.79 -4.85 -3.27
C ILE A 80 -4.64 -5.76 -3.68
N ARG A 81 -4.46 -5.92 -5.00
CA ARG A 81 -3.28 -6.63 -5.51
C ARG A 81 -2.21 -5.63 -5.91
N LEU A 82 -0.99 -5.87 -5.45
CA LEU A 82 0.22 -5.16 -5.85
C LEU A 82 1.11 -6.12 -6.63
N LEU A 83 1.78 -5.63 -7.65
CA LEU A 83 2.76 -6.41 -8.42
C LEU A 83 3.82 -5.46 -8.96
N SER A 84 5.09 -5.85 -8.88
CA SER A 84 6.17 -5.12 -9.54
C SER A 84 7.39 -6.01 -9.75
N SER A 85 8.33 -5.54 -10.58
CA SER A 85 9.61 -6.18 -10.80
C SER A 85 10.68 -5.18 -11.19
N ASP A 86 11.86 -5.36 -10.60
CA ASP A 86 13.07 -4.62 -10.93
C ASP A 86 13.38 -4.64 -12.43
N PHE A 87 13.14 -5.76 -13.11
CA PHE A 87 13.46 -5.90 -14.53
C PHE A 87 12.71 -4.91 -15.42
N GLN A 88 11.44 -4.62 -15.11
CA GLN A 88 10.63 -3.70 -15.94
C GLN A 88 10.63 -2.26 -15.43
N THR A 89 11.03 -2.03 -14.18
CA THR A 89 11.04 -0.71 -13.52
C THR A 89 12.42 -0.06 -13.51
N ALA A 90 13.49 -0.84 -13.76
CA ALA A 90 14.85 -0.35 -13.80
C ALA A 90 15.44 -0.41 -15.21
N ASP A 91 16.21 0.61 -15.55
CA ASP A 91 16.99 0.68 -16.79
C ASP A 91 18.45 0.31 -16.50
N PRO A 92 19.02 -0.75 -17.13
CA PRO A 92 20.41 -1.15 -16.92
C PRO A 92 21.43 -0.07 -17.32
N ARG A 93 21.05 0.86 -18.22
CA ARG A 93 21.95 1.94 -18.69
C ARG A 93 21.90 3.19 -17.82
N ASN A 94 20.89 3.31 -16.97
CA ASN A 94 20.77 4.43 -16.05
C ASN A 94 21.55 4.15 -14.76
N VAL A 95 22.51 5.02 -14.43
CA VAL A 95 23.41 4.90 -13.27
C VAL A 95 22.64 4.71 -11.94
N ARG A 96 21.45 5.31 -11.82
CA ARG A 96 20.62 5.20 -10.61
C ARG A 96 19.77 3.93 -10.56
N HIS A 97 19.43 3.35 -11.71
CA HIS A 97 18.48 2.25 -11.81
C HIS A 97 19.17 0.89 -11.98
N ARG A 98 20.37 0.88 -12.58
CA ARG A 98 21.13 -0.33 -12.88
C ARG A 98 21.32 -1.29 -11.71
N TYR A 99 21.43 -0.75 -10.49
CA TYR A 99 21.56 -1.54 -9.25
C TYR A 99 20.27 -2.29 -8.88
N ARG A 100 19.09 -1.74 -9.19
CA ARG A 100 17.81 -2.46 -9.08
C ARG A 100 17.69 -3.50 -10.19
N TYR A 101 18.02 -3.11 -11.43
CA TYR A 101 17.98 -4.03 -12.57
C TYR A 101 18.78 -5.32 -12.32
N ILE A 102 19.97 -5.20 -11.72
CA ILE A 102 20.82 -6.36 -11.44
C ILE A 102 20.28 -7.23 -10.31
N ARG A 103 19.65 -6.65 -9.28
CA ARG A 103 18.98 -7.37 -8.17
C ARG A 103 17.86 -8.30 -8.66
N ASN A 104 17.12 -7.90 -9.70
CA ASN A 104 16.13 -8.73 -10.42
C ASN A 104 15.01 -9.32 -9.55
N LEU A 105 14.61 -8.62 -8.49
CA LEU A 105 13.51 -9.09 -7.69
C LEU A 105 12.17 -8.80 -8.36
N ASN A 106 11.20 -9.62 -8.03
CA ASN A 106 9.82 -9.39 -8.37
C ASN A 106 8.95 -9.88 -7.24
N PHE A 107 7.80 -9.23 -7.13
CA PHE A 107 6.83 -9.61 -6.14
C PHE A 107 5.42 -9.42 -6.67
N ARG A 108 4.53 -10.17 -6.05
CA ARG A 108 3.09 -9.99 -6.08
C ARG A 108 2.61 -10.07 -4.65
N ASN A 109 1.83 -9.10 -4.21
CA ASN A 109 1.30 -9.06 -2.87
C ASN A 109 -0.22 -8.88 -2.91
N ASP A 110 -0.94 -9.75 -2.21
CA ASP A 110 -2.38 -9.64 -2.00
C ASP A 110 -2.60 -8.98 -0.63
N VAL A 111 -3.07 -7.74 -0.64
CA VAL A 111 -3.35 -6.92 0.56
C VAL A 111 -4.85 -6.94 0.84
N PHE A 112 -5.23 -7.36 2.04
CA PHE A 112 -6.59 -7.26 2.54
C PHE A 112 -6.63 -6.12 3.57
N GLU A 113 -7.33 -5.04 3.22
CA GLU A 113 -7.41 -3.79 3.99
C GLU A 113 -8.80 -3.63 4.61
N VAL A 114 -8.84 -3.18 5.86
CA VAL A 114 -10.05 -2.72 6.55
C VAL A 114 -9.76 -1.34 7.14
N GLY A 115 -10.57 -0.35 6.79
CA GLY A 115 -10.31 1.04 7.12
C GLY A 115 -11.52 1.78 7.68
N ILE A 116 -11.21 2.89 8.36
CA ILE A 116 -12.17 3.93 8.69
C ILE A 116 -11.58 5.26 8.21
N THR A 117 -12.34 5.97 7.38
CA THR A 117 -11.94 7.26 6.82
C THR A 117 -12.98 8.34 7.14
N GLY A 118 -12.50 9.55 7.40
CA GLY A 118 -13.33 10.75 7.41
C GLY A 118 -13.31 11.38 6.03
N GLU A 119 -14.48 11.70 5.49
CA GLU A 119 -14.64 12.40 4.22
C GLU A 119 -15.07 13.85 4.46
N TRP A 120 -14.53 14.74 3.64
CA TRP A 120 -14.93 16.14 3.56
C TRP A 120 -15.32 16.48 2.12
N ASP A 121 -16.63 16.60 1.89
CA ASP A 121 -17.21 17.12 0.65
C ASP A 121 -17.02 18.65 0.61
N PHE A 122 -16.29 19.15 -0.39
CA PHE A 122 -16.06 20.60 -0.54
C PHE A 122 -17.34 21.37 -0.89
N LYS A 123 -18.36 20.66 -1.42
CA LYS A 123 -19.69 21.21 -1.70
C LYS A 123 -20.72 20.66 -0.73
N PRO A 124 -21.37 21.52 0.08
CA PRO A 124 -22.39 21.07 1.01
C PRO A 124 -23.62 20.55 0.28
N THR A 125 -24.21 19.50 0.83
CA THR A 125 -25.54 19.03 0.43
C THR A 125 -26.59 19.70 1.30
N ILE A 126 -27.22 20.77 0.79
CA ILE A 126 -28.19 21.56 1.56
C ILE A 126 -29.61 21.08 1.25
N GLY A 127 -30.41 20.85 2.28
CA GLY A 127 -31.82 20.46 2.12
C GLY A 127 -32.03 18.97 1.84
N GLY A 128 -31.09 18.13 2.26
CA GLY A 128 -31.21 16.68 2.30
C GLY A 128 -30.72 15.96 1.04
N ILE A 129 -30.77 14.63 1.12
CA ILE A 129 -30.19 13.69 0.15
C ILE A 129 -30.63 13.98 -1.30
N PHE A 130 -31.90 14.32 -1.52
CA PHE A 130 -32.43 14.56 -2.86
C PHE A 130 -31.85 15.81 -3.54
N ARG A 131 -31.31 16.74 -2.75
CA ARG A 131 -30.72 18.01 -3.22
C ARG A 131 -29.19 17.99 -3.28
N ARG A 132 -28.58 16.80 -3.25
CA ARG A 132 -27.13 16.61 -3.49
C ARG A 132 -26.70 17.35 -4.77
N PRO A 133 -25.63 18.17 -4.73
CA PRO A 133 -25.03 18.75 -5.92
C PRO A 133 -24.64 17.68 -6.95
N THR A 134 -24.76 18.00 -8.24
CA THR A 134 -24.46 17.06 -9.33
C THR A 134 -23.01 16.56 -9.31
N TRP A 135 -22.06 17.41 -8.94
CA TRP A 135 -20.66 17.05 -8.74
C TRP A 135 -20.19 17.54 -7.38
N ARG A 136 -19.50 16.68 -6.63
CA ARG A 136 -19.00 16.94 -5.27
C ARG A 136 -17.55 16.47 -5.18
N PRO A 137 -16.57 17.38 -5.34
CA PRO A 137 -15.19 17.07 -5.05
C PRO A 137 -15.05 16.88 -3.54
N TYR A 138 -14.26 15.90 -3.14
CA TYR A 138 -14.05 15.57 -1.73
C TYR A 138 -12.60 15.18 -1.47
N ALA A 139 -12.19 15.34 -0.21
CA ALA A 139 -10.96 14.79 0.32
C ALA A 139 -11.28 13.83 1.45
N PHE A 140 -10.39 12.89 1.71
CA PHE A 140 -10.53 11.95 2.82
C PHE A 140 -9.19 11.67 3.48
N ALA A 141 -9.25 11.27 4.75
CA ALA A 141 -8.12 10.77 5.51
C ALA A 141 -8.60 9.82 6.62
N GLY A 142 -7.79 8.84 7.00
CA GLY A 142 -8.20 7.87 8.00
C GLY A 142 -7.09 6.97 8.51
N ILE A 143 -7.51 5.82 9.04
CA ILE A 143 -6.64 4.75 9.50
C ILE A 143 -7.15 3.43 8.92
N ALA A 144 -6.22 2.57 8.51
CA ALA A 144 -6.53 1.24 8.05
C ALA A 144 -5.60 0.20 8.67
N GLY A 145 -6.14 -0.98 8.94
CA GLY A 145 -5.36 -2.17 9.25
C GLY A 145 -5.36 -3.08 8.03
N PHE A 146 -4.23 -3.69 7.71
CA PHE A 146 -4.15 -4.59 6.58
C PHE A 146 -3.32 -5.84 6.87
N TYR A 147 -3.73 -6.93 6.22
CA TYR A 147 -2.97 -8.16 6.07
C TYR A 147 -2.35 -8.18 4.68
N HIS A 148 -1.07 -8.52 4.57
CA HIS A 148 -0.37 -8.65 3.30
C HIS A 148 0.44 -9.95 3.26
N ASN A 149 0.62 -10.53 2.07
CA ASN A 149 1.43 -11.72 1.86
C ASN A 149 2.21 -11.58 0.55
N PRO A 150 3.45 -11.06 0.58
CA PRO A 150 4.26 -10.92 -0.61
C PRO A 150 4.74 -12.28 -1.09
N LYS A 151 4.66 -12.47 -2.41
CA LYS A 151 5.01 -13.69 -3.14
C LYS A 151 6.00 -13.33 -4.23
N GLY A 152 6.94 -14.20 -4.52
CA GLY A 152 7.88 -14.04 -5.64
C GLY A 152 7.70 -15.16 -6.65
N MET A 153 7.97 -14.88 -7.92
CA MET A 153 7.91 -15.88 -8.98
C MET A 153 9.25 -16.61 -9.08
N THR A 154 9.28 -17.92 -8.86
CA THR A 154 10.49 -18.74 -8.99
C THR A 154 11.01 -18.75 -10.44
N PRO A 155 12.27 -19.12 -10.68
CA PRO A 155 12.79 -19.32 -12.03
C PRO A 155 11.95 -20.31 -12.87
N ASP A 156 11.32 -21.29 -12.23
CA ASP A 156 10.41 -22.26 -12.86
C ASP A 156 9.01 -21.70 -13.15
N GLY A 157 8.77 -20.43 -12.84
CA GLY A 157 7.51 -19.73 -13.12
C GLY A 157 6.39 -19.94 -12.10
N ARG A 158 6.70 -20.39 -10.88
CA ARG A 158 5.71 -20.61 -9.81
C ARG A 158 5.73 -19.48 -8.79
N TRP A 159 4.57 -19.02 -8.34
CA TRP A 159 4.50 -18.06 -7.23
C TRP A 159 4.65 -18.77 -5.88
N VAL A 160 5.58 -18.30 -5.05
CA VAL A 160 5.85 -18.82 -3.70
C VAL A 160 5.82 -17.68 -2.68
N ASP A 161 5.33 -17.97 -1.49
CA ASP A 161 5.26 -17.00 -0.38
C ASP A 161 6.67 -16.68 0.10
N LEU A 162 7.01 -15.40 0.24
CA LEU A 162 8.38 -14.95 0.52
C LEU A 162 8.72 -14.92 2.02
N GLN A 163 7.77 -14.50 2.86
CA GLN A 163 7.99 -14.41 4.31
C GLN A 163 8.47 -15.74 4.93
N PRO A 164 7.90 -16.91 4.58
CA PRO A 164 8.38 -18.19 5.10
C PRO A 164 9.77 -18.58 4.60
N LEU A 165 10.20 -18.04 3.46
CA LEU A 165 11.53 -18.28 2.89
C LEU A 165 12.62 -17.45 3.57
N ARG A 166 12.28 -16.40 4.32
CA ARG A 166 13.25 -15.62 5.11
C ARG A 166 14.41 -15.11 4.24
N THR A 167 14.08 -14.49 3.11
CA THR A 167 15.03 -14.09 2.06
C THR A 167 16.16 -13.16 2.56
N GLU A 168 15.96 -12.44 3.65
CA GLU A 168 17.01 -11.64 4.32
C GLU A 168 17.49 -12.26 5.64
N GLY A 169 17.25 -13.56 5.82
CA GLY A 169 17.68 -14.34 6.99
C GLY A 169 16.80 -14.16 8.23
N GLN A 170 15.65 -13.48 8.12
CA GLN A 170 14.84 -13.15 9.29
C GLN A 170 14.36 -14.42 10.02
N GLY A 171 14.68 -14.54 11.31
CA GLY A 171 14.35 -15.68 12.16
C GLY A 171 15.36 -16.82 12.13
N LEU A 172 16.46 -16.70 11.39
CA LEU A 172 17.59 -17.62 11.49
C LEU A 172 18.37 -17.35 12.80
N GLN A 173 18.90 -18.42 13.38
CA GLN A 173 19.72 -18.35 14.61
C GLN A 173 21.22 -18.25 14.32
N SER A 174 21.61 -18.38 13.05
CA SER A 174 23.00 -18.24 12.61
C SER A 174 23.40 -16.76 12.54
N THR A 175 24.70 -16.52 12.47
CA THR A 175 25.28 -15.24 12.11
C THR A 175 26.14 -15.45 10.87
N ALA A 176 26.22 -14.41 10.03
CA ALA A 176 27.10 -14.42 8.88
C ALA A 176 28.27 -13.46 9.07
N THR A 177 29.33 -13.67 8.31
CA THR A 177 30.52 -12.82 8.33
C THR A 177 30.66 -12.15 6.97
N ARG A 178 30.75 -10.83 6.97
CA ARG A 178 31.05 -10.04 5.77
C ARG A 178 32.45 -10.35 5.24
N PRO A 179 32.74 -10.01 3.97
CA PRO A 179 34.09 -10.13 3.42
C PRO A 179 35.14 -9.32 4.20
N ASP A 180 34.74 -8.25 4.88
CA ASP A 180 35.62 -7.42 5.73
C ASP A 180 35.83 -7.96 7.15
N GLY A 181 35.25 -9.13 7.48
CA GLY A 181 35.36 -9.77 8.79
C GLY A 181 34.32 -9.31 9.81
N SER A 182 33.44 -8.35 9.48
CA SER A 182 32.38 -7.92 10.39
C SER A 182 31.23 -8.94 10.47
N ILE A 183 30.64 -9.09 11.65
CA ILE A 183 29.54 -10.02 11.90
C ILE A 183 28.21 -9.38 11.52
N ILE A 184 27.32 -10.18 10.96
CA ILE A 184 25.94 -9.86 10.61
C ILE A 184 25.03 -10.69 11.51
N GLU A 185 24.20 -10.01 12.28
CA GLU A 185 23.12 -10.62 13.03
C GLU A 185 21.82 -10.47 12.26
N TYR A 186 21.09 -11.56 12.11
CA TYR A 186 19.77 -11.54 11.50
C TYR A 186 18.70 -11.02 12.47
N ALA A 187 17.64 -10.45 11.90
CA ALA A 187 16.45 -10.14 12.67
C ALA A 187 15.94 -11.42 13.35
N ARG A 188 15.65 -11.37 14.65
CA ARG A 188 15.26 -12.57 15.44
C ARG A 188 13.95 -13.22 14.99
N LYS A 189 13.11 -12.50 14.25
CA LYS A 189 11.80 -12.95 13.80
C LYS A 189 11.52 -12.45 12.38
N PRO A 190 10.76 -13.21 11.57
CA PRO A 190 10.20 -12.70 10.33
C PRO A 190 9.39 -11.42 10.55
N TYR A 191 9.30 -10.58 9.52
CA TYR A 191 8.43 -9.40 9.53
C TYR A 191 6.97 -9.80 9.69
N SER A 192 6.14 -8.88 10.19
CA SER A 192 4.71 -9.12 10.38
C SER A 192 3.97 -9.05 9.05
N LEU A 193 3.03 -9.97 8.81
CA LEU A 193 2.08 -9.88 7.69
C LEU A 193 0.90 -8.94 8.00
N PHE A 194 0.76 -8.49 9.25
CA PHE A 194 -0.21 -7.49 9.65
C PHE A 194 0.49 -6.17 9.90
N SER A 195 -0.05 -5.10 9.33
CA SER A 195 0.43 -3.75 9.54
C SER A 195 -0.75 -2.76 9.48
N VAL A 196 -0.44 -1.48 9.66
CA VAL A 196 -1.41 -0.39 9.58
C VAL A 196 -0.98 0.59 8.48
N ALA A 197 -1.95 1.33 7.97
CA ALA A 197 -1.76 2.38 6.99
C ALA A 197 -2.56 3.63 7.37
N ILE A 198 -2.10 4.78 6.88
CA ILE A 198 -2.85 6.03 6.87
C ILE A 198 -3.32 6.26 5.42
N PRO A 199 -4.57 5.89 5.09
CA PRO A 199 -5.18 6.28 3.82
C PRO A 199 -5.51 7.77 3.82
N PHE A 200 -5.20 8.46 2.72
CA PHE A 200 -5.63 9.82 2.45
C PHE A 200 -5.65 10.10 0.95
N GLY A 201 -6.46 11.05 0.53
CA GLY A 201 -6.56 11.38 -0.87
C GLY A 201 -7.76 12.25 -1.18
N GLY A 202 -8.24 12.14 -2.41
CA GLY A 202 -9.42 12.87 -2.83
C GLY A 202 -10.03 12.28 -4.08
N GLY A 203 -11.21 12.79 -4.39
CA GLY A 203 -11.99 12.30 -5.50
C GLY A 203 -13.09 13.27 -5.90
N ILE A 204 -13.90 12.81 -6.83
CA ILE A 204 -15.10 13.51 -7.28
C ILE A 204 -16.27 12.53 -7.30
N LYS A 205 -17.34 12.89 -6.60
CA LYS A 205 -18.63 12.19 -6.65
C LYS A 205 -19.52 12.88 -7.70
N TYR A 206 -20.27 12.10 -8.46
CA TYR A 206 -21.25 12.55 -9.45
C TYR A 206 -22.61 11.92 -9.15
N LYS A 207 -23.63 12.75 -8.98
CA LYS A 207 -25.01 12.32 -8.70
C LYS A 207 -25.62 11.77 -9.99
N LEU A 208 -25.85 10.46 -10.06
CA LEU A 208 -26.57 9.81 -11.17
C LEU A 208 -28.09 9.92 -10.99
N SER A 209 -28.57 9.72 -9.77
CA SER A 209 -29.99 9.83 -9.44
C SER A 209 -30.16 10.21 -7.98
N ASP A 210 -31.40 10.25 -7.51
CA ASP A 210 -31.72 10.60 -6.13
C ASP A 210 -31.13 9.65 -5.09
N ASN A 211 -30.89 8.40 -5.46
CA ASN A 211 -30.32 7.39 -4.57
C ASN A 211 -28.94 6.89 -5.03
N TRP A 212 -28.46 7.26 -6.21
CA TRP A 212 -27.21 6.73 -6.74
C TRP A 212 -26.21 7.83 -7.08
N ASP A 213 -24.97 7.61 -6.65
CA ASP A 213 -23.82 8.39 -7.05
C ASP A 213 -22.75 7.44 -7.63
N ILE A 214 -21.91 7.98 -8.52
CA ILE A 214 -20.63 7.37 -8.88
C ILE A 214 -19.50 8.24 -8.37
N ALA A 215 -18.36 7.65 -8.05
CA ALA A 215 -17.18 8.40 -7.63
C ALA A 215 -15.94 7.90 -8.35
N PHE A 216 -15.01 8.83 -8.57
CA PHE A 216 -13.63 8.52 -8.92
C PHE A 216 -12.74 9.02 -7.79
N GLU A 217 -11.83 8.17 -7.32
CA GLU A 217 -11.00 8.42 -6.14
C GLU A 217 -9.54 8.07 -6.43
N ILE A 218 -8.61 8.91 -5.97
CA ILE A 218 -7.19 8.60 -5.88
C ILE A 218 -6.79 8.69 -4.41
N GLY A 219 -6.30 7.58 -3.86
CA GLY A 219 -5.92 7.48 -2.45
C GLY A 219 -4.54 6.88 -2.23
N TYR A 220 -3.71 7.61 -1.52
CA TYR A 220 -2.40 7.19 -1.04
C TYR A 220 -2.55 6.46 0.29
N ARG A 221 -1.79 5.38 0.47
CA ARG A 221 -1.64 4.67 1.74
C ARG A 221 -0.19 4.78 2.19
N PHE A 222 0.06 5.60 3.21
CA PHE A 222 1.33 5.55 3.93
C PHE A 222 1.32 4.34 4.85
N THR A 223 2.27 3.43 4.70
CA THR A 223 2.36 2.26 5.57
C THR A 223 3.46 2.41 6.61
N PHE A 224 3.41 1.56 7.64
CA PHE A 224 4.44 1.47 8.67
C PHE A 224 5.32 0.23 8.51
N THR A 225 5.31 -0.38 7.32
CA THR A 225 6.13 -1.53 6.98
C THR A 225 7.00 -1.21 5.76
N ASP A 226 8.03 -2.01 5.60
CA ASP A 226 9.01 -1.95 4.52
C ASP A 226 9.13 -3.32 3.87
N TYR A 227 8.04 -4.10 3.92
CA TYR A 227 8.01 -5.49 3.49
C TYR A 227 6.78 -5.80 2.65
N LEU A 228 6.19 -4.80 1.98
CA LEU A 228 5.14 -5.05 1.00
C LEU A 228 5.69 -5.81 -0.22
N ASP A 229 6.98 -5.69 -0.50
CA ASP A 229 7.67 -6.37 -1.59
C ASP A 229 8.72 -7.41 -1.14
N ASP A 230 8.81 -7.67 0.18
CA ASP A 230 9.82 -8.52 0.82
C ASP A 230 11.25 -7.97 0.78
N VAL A 231 11.45 -6.67 0.53
CA VAL A 231 12.78 -6.04 0.43
C VAL A 231 12.91 -4.90 1.44
N SER A 232 13.94 -4.94 2.29
CA SER A 232 14.17 -3.90 3.29
C SER A 232 15.64 -3.75 3.66
N GLY A 233 16.31 -4.85 3.97
CA GLY A 233 17.62 -4.83 4.63
C GLY A 233 18.79 -5.18 3.71
N ASN A 234 19.62 -6.08 4.20
CA ASN A 234 20.79 -6.58 3.49
C ASN A 234 20.58 -8.03 3.06
N TYR A 235 21.36 -8.49 2.09
CA TYR A 235 21.40 -9.90 1.74
C TYR A 235 21.88 -10.75 2.93
N ALA A 236 21.20 -11.88 3.16
CA ALA A 236 21.67 -12.91 4.06
C ALA A 236 22.72 -13.81 3.39
N SER A 237 23.42 -14.60 4.21
CA SER A 237 24.40 -15.58 3.73
C SER A 237 23.68 -16.64 2.90
N ALA A 238 24.17 -16.86 1.68
CA ALA A 238 23.62 -17.89 0.81
C ALA A 238 23.76 -19.29 1.44
N ALA A 239 24.81 -19.51 2.24
CA ALA A 239 25.03 -20.76 2.96
C ALA A 239 23.97 -21.00 4.04
N ASP A 240 23.67 -19.97 4.83
CA ASP A 240 22.69 -20.06 5.93
C ASP A 240 21.27 -20.24 5.37
N LEU A 241 20.94 -19.49 4.31
CA LEU A 241 19.67 -19.63 3.61
C LEU A 241 19.52 -21.03 3.00
N ALA A 242 20.56 -21.55 2.32
CA ALA A 242 20.52 -22.87 1.70
C ALA A 242 20.40 -24.00 2.73
N ALA A 243 21.05 -23.85 3.90
CA ALA A 243 20.93 -24.79 5.01
C ALA A 243 19.52 -24.83 5.60
N PHE A 244 18.82 -23.68 5.63
CA PHE A 244 17.42 -23.62 6.05
C PHE A 244 16.47 -24.18 4.97
N ASN A 245 16.58 -23.67 3.75
CA ASN A 245 15.82 -24.12 2.59
C ASN A 245 16.55 -23.69 1.30
N PRO A 246 16.93 -24.61 0.40
CA PRO A 246 17.61 -24.27 -0.86
C PRO A 246 16.88 -23.21 -1.70
N LEU A 247 15.54 -23.18 -1.65
CA LEU A 247 14.73 -22.19 -2.35
C LEU A 247 14.90 -20.78 -1.78
N SER A 248 15.15 -20.65 -0.47
CA SER A 248 15.40 -19.35 0.17
C SER A 248 16.62 -18.67 -0.43
N ALA A 249 17.72 -19.41 -0.63
CA ALA A 249 18.93 -18.87 -1.26
C ALA A 249 18.70 -18.44 -2.72
N VAL A 250 17.87 -19.18 -3.47
CA VAL A 250 17.53 -18.84 -4.86
C VAL A 250 16.63 -17.60 -4.92
N MET A 251 15.62 -17.51 -4.05
CA MET A 251 14.70 -16.38 -4.05
C MET A 251 15.29 -15.10 -3.45
N ALA A 252 16.29 -15.23 -2.57
CA ALA A 252 17.01 -14.10 -1.99
C ALA A 252 17.91 -13.39 -3.00
N ASN A 253 18.66 -14.16 -3.81
CA ASN A 253 19.62 -13.64 -4.78
C ASN A 253 19.32 -14.16 -6.20
N ARG A 254 18.94 -13.22 -7.07
CA ARG A 254 18.53 -13.48 -8.46
C ARG A 254 19.44 -12.79 -9.46
N THR A 255 20.62 -12.38 -9.01
CA THR A 255 21.44 -11.41 -9.72
C THR A 255 21.88 -11.89 -11.09
N VAL A 256 22.23 -13.17 -11.21
CA VAL A 256 22.76 -13.79 -12.44
C VAL A 256 21.72 -14.58 -13.23
N GLU A 257 20.43 -14.45 -12.91
CA GLU A 257 19.38 -15.15 -13.65
C GLU A 257 19.27 -14.62 -15.09
N PRO A 258 19.52 -15.45 -16.13
CA PRO A 258 19.63 -14.99 -17.51
C PRO A 258 18.32 -14.44 -18.09
N ARG A 259 17.18 -14.83 -17.52
CA ARG A 259 15.85 -14.44 -17.96
C ARG A 259 15.05 -13.90 -16.81
N ASP A 260 14.23 -12.90 -17.09
CA ASP A 260 13.22 -12.43 -16.16
C ASP A 260 12.09 -13.48 -16.07
N PRO A 261 11.74 -13.98 -14.87
CA PRO A 261 10.70 -14.99 -14.69
C PRO A 261 9.30 -14.52 -15.11
N ILE A 262 9.00 -13.22 -15.02
CA ILE A 262 7.65 -12.69 -15.31
C ILE A 262 7.41 -12.57 -16.80
N THR A 263 8.36 -11.98 -17.52
CA THR A 263 8.24 -11.69 -18.96
C THR A 263 8.88 -12.73 -19.86
N GLY A 264 9.77 -13.58 -19.31
CA GLY A 264 10.56 -14.56 -20.06
C GLY A 264 11.64 -13.95 -20.95
N ARG A 265 11.88 -12.64 -20.85
CA ARG A 265 12.87 -11.91 -21.67
C ARG A 265 14.28 -12.13 -21.14
N ASP A 266 15.24 -12.19 -22.05
CA ASP A 266 16.66 -12.25 -21.69
C ASP A 266 17.11 -10.94 -21.04
N ARG A 267 18.03 -11.04 -20.08
CA ARG A 267 18.60 -9.93 -19.31
C ARG A 267 19.99 -9.56 -19.82
N ASP A 268 20.29 -8.26 -19.80
CA ASP A 268 21.60 -7.71 -20.19
C ASP A 268 22.35 -7.24 -18.94
N PHE A 269 23.37 -7.98 -18.53
CA PHE A 269 24.15 -7.73 -17.32
C PHE A 269 25.32 -6.79 -17.54
N ASP A 270 25.80 -6.69 -18.78
CA ASP A 270 27.08 -6.04 -19.10
C ASP A 270 27.15 -4.59 -18.62
N PRO A 271 26.10 -3.75 -18.79
CA PRO A 271 26.12 -2.37 -18.31
C PRO A 271 26.34 -2.23 -16.80
N VAL A 272 25.90 -3.22 -16.01
CA VAL A 272 25.98 -3.18 -14.54
C VAL A 272 27.27 -3.83 -14.06
N VAL A 273 27.66 -4.96 -14.65
CA VAL A 273 28.89 -5.70 -14.34
C VAL A 273 30.13 -4.82 -14.57
N GLN A 274 30.14 -4.06 -15.66
CA GLN A 274 31.21 -3.09 -15.93
C GLN A 274 31.29 -1.98 -14.87
N GLY A 275 30.15 -1.61 -14.27
CA GLY A 275 30.06 -0.57 -13.25
C GLY A 275 30.28 -1.03 -11.81
N THR A 276 30.44 -2.33 -11.57
CA THR A 276 30.51 -2.96 -10.24
C THR A 276 31.80 -3.74 -9.99
N ASN A 277 32.82 -3.56 -10.84
CA ASN A 277 34.07 -4.33 -10.80
C ASN A 277 33.87 -5.84 -11.06
N GLY A 278 32.89 -6.21 -11.89
CA GLY A 278 32.76 -7.56 -12.40
C GLY A 278 31.93 -8.52 -11.53
N TYR A 279 32.14 -9.81 -11.79
CA TYR A 279 31.50 -10.91 -11.07
C TYR A 279 32.26 -11.27 -9.79
N GLY A 280 31.52 -11.81 -8.83
CA GLY A 280 32.02 -12.44 -7.62
C GLY A 280 31.36 -13.79 -7.40
N VAL A 281 31.61 -14.38 -6.23
CA VAL A 281 30.93 -15.60 -5.78
C VAL A 281 30.32 -15.39 -4.40
N ASP A 282 29.17 -16.01 -4.15
CA ASP A 282 28.53 -16.04 -2.84
C ASP A 282 29.15 -17.08 -1.90
N GLU A 283 28.61 -17.23 -0.68
CA GLU A 283 29.14 -18.12 0.35
C GLU A 283 29.05 -19.62 0.00
N ILE A 284 28.32 -19.99 -1.06
CA ILE A 284 28.18 -21.36 -1.56
C ILE A 284 28.78 -21.53 -2.97
N GLY A 285 29.53 -20.54 -3.47
CA GLY A 285 30.23 -20.59 -4.75
C GLY A 285 29.34 -20.33 -5.97
N ARG A 286 28.12 -19.83 -5.81
CA ARG A 286 27.29 -19.40 -6.95
C ARG A 286 27.80 -18.06 -7.48
N PRO A 287 27.75 -17.85 -8.81
CA PRO A 287 28.13 -16.57 -9.38
C PRO A 287 27.16 -15.47 -8.92
N THR A 288 27.71 -14.31 -8.58
CA THR A 288 26.97 -13.09 -8.26
C THR A 288 27.69 -11.88 -8.88
N VAL A 289 27.11 -10.69 -8.79
CA VAL A 289 27.79 -9.44 -9.16
C VAL A 289 28.35 -8.80 -7.90
N ASN A 290 29.55 -8.23 -7.98
CA ASN A 290 30.20 -7.62 -6.82
C ASN A 290 29.33 -6.50 -6.22
N GLY A 291 29.13 -6.55 -4.89
CA GLY A 291 28.22 -5.67 -4.15
C GLY A 291 26.75 -6.13 -4.15
N PHE A 292 26.47 -7.32 -4.68
CA PHE A 292 25.15 -7.96 -4.66
C PHE A 292 25.25 -9.41 -4.21
N GLY A 293 24.24 -9.85 -3.46
CA GLY A 293 24.01 -11.27 -3.23
C GLY A 293 24.93 -11.93 -2.22
N ARG A 294 25.94 -11.23 -1.68
CA ARG A 294 26.76 -11.71 -0.55
C ARG A 294 26.21 -11.21 0.76
N ALA A 295 26.52 -11.92 1.83
CA ALA A 295 26.11 -11.54 3.17
C ALA A 295 26.51 -10.09 3.49
N GLY A 296 25.52 -9.25 3.76
CA GLY A 296 25.72 -7.86 4.18
C GLY A 296 25.74 -6.83 3.05
N ASP A 297 25.71 -7.26 1.79
CA ASP A 297 25.45 -6.37 0.67
C ASP A 297 24.05 -5.75 0.79
N GLN A 298 23.88 -4.53 0.30
CA GLN A 298 22.59 -3.83 0.39
C GLN A 298 21.55 -4.50 -0.52
N ARG A 299 20.41 -4.87 0.04
CA ARG A 299 19.27 -5.46 -0.70
C ARG A 299 18.12 -4.48 -0.84
N GLY A 300 17.80 -3.71 0.20
CA GLY A 300 16.80 -2.65 0.25
C GLY A 300 17.27 -1.46 1.09
N ASP A 301 16.35 -0.56 1.45
CA ASP A 301 16.60 0.53 2.41
C ASP A 301 15.55 0.57 3.52
N PRO A 302 15.89 0.19 4.77
CA PRO A 302 14.95 0.13 5.89
C PRO A 302 14.42 1.52 6.32
N ARG A 303 14.96 2.60 5.75
CA ARG A 303 14.52 3.97 5.98
C ARG A 303 13.38 4.38 5.03
N ASP A 304 13.11 3.64 3.95
CA ASP A 304 12.19 4.03 2.89
C ASP A 304 10.85 3.26 2.85
N ARG A 305 10.14 3.23 3.99
CA ARG A 305 8.85 2.54 4.16
C ARG A 305 7.94 2.53 2.95
N ASP A 306 7.52 1.35 2.51
CA ASP A 306 6.64 1.17 1.38
C ASP A 306 5.33 2.00 1.44
N ILE A 307 4.92 2.48 0.28
CA ILE A 307 3.61 3.12 0.07
C ILE A 307 2.93 2.49 -1.14
N TYR A 308 1.62 2.64 -1.21
CA TYR A 308 0.89 2.30 -2.43
C TYR A 308 -0.26 3.26 -2.67
N ILE A 309 -0.62 3.40 -3.94
CA ILE A 309 -1.71 4.26 -4.41
C ILE A 309 -2.80 3.36 -4.96
N VAL A 310 -4.04 3.64 -4.58
CA VAL A 310 -5.22 3.01 -5.16
C VAL A 310 -6.02 4.06 -5.90
N THR A 311 -6.35 3.79 -7.16
CA THR A 311 -7.27 4.59 -7.96
C THR A 311 -8.55 3.81 -8.18
N THR A 312 -9.70 4.35 -7.76
CA THR A 312 -10.95 3.58 -7.66
C THR A 312 -12.11 4.29 -8.37
N PHE A 313 -12.88 3.53 -9.13
CA PHE A 313 -14.24 3.91 -9.51
C PHE A 313 -15.22 3.23 -8.55
N ARG A 314 -16.17 4.00 -8.01
CA ARG A 314 -17.12 3.52 -7.02
C ARG A 314 -18.54 3.85 -7.42
N VAL A 315 -19.47 2.98 -7.09
CA VAL A 315 -20.91 3.23 -7.14
C VAL A 315 -21.42 3.26 -5.70
N GLN A 316 -22.15 4.30 -5.31
CA GLN A 316 -22.71 4.47 -3.97
C GLN A 316 -24.24 4.56 -4.04
N TYR A 317 -24.91 3.76 -3.23
CA TYR A 317 -26.35 3.80 -3.01
C TYR A 317 -26.68 4.45 -1.68
N PHE A 318 -27.45 5.53 -1.73
CA PHE A 318 -27.96 6.25 -0.57
C PHE A 318 -29.30 5.69 -0.12
N MET A 319 -29.37 5.23 1.12
CA MET A 319 -30.60 4.75 1.72
C MET A 319 -31.55 5.92 2.02
N GLU A 320 -32.81 5.78 1.61
CA GLU A 320 -33.85 6.76 1.90
C GLU A 320 -34.08 6.81 3.42
N GLN A 321 -33.78 7.94 4.05
CA GLN A 321 -34.36 8.23 5.35
C GLN A 321 -35.83 8.55 5.14
N ARG A 322 -36.70 7.54 5.27
CA ARG A 322 -38.13 7.77 5.47
C ARG A 322 -38.31 8.53 6.79
N GLY A 323 -38.18 9.85 6.72
CA GLY A 323 -38.62 10.73 7.79
C GLY A 323 -40.10 10.43 8.04
N VAL A 324 -40.44 10.15 9.29
CA VAL A 324 -41.82 10.07 9.76
C VAL A 324 -42.56 11.30 9.20
N ARG A 325 -43.44 11.09 8.23
CA ARG A 325 -44.33 12.15 7.76
C ARG A 325 -45.24 12.49 8.93
N CYS A 326 -44.98 13.60 9.62
CA CYS A 326 -45.94 14.14 10.56
C CYS A 326 -47.29 14.30 9.83
N PRO A 327 -48.39 13.73 10.33
CA PRO A 327 -49.69 13.89 9.70
C PRO A 327 -50.01 15.39 9.58
N LYS A 328 -50.40 15.84 8.38
CA LYS A 328 -50.97 17.17 8.22
C LYS A 328 -52.35 17.15 8.89
N PHE A 329 -52.47 17.70 10.10
CA PHE A 329 -53.77 17.96 10.69
C PHE A 329 -54.51 18.97 9.80
N ARG A 330 -55.47 18.49 9.02
CA ARG A 330 -56.41 19.33 8.29
C ARG A 330 -57.33 19.97 9.34
N ARG A 331 -57.17 21.27 9.62
CA ARG A 331 -58.17 22.03 10.38
C ARG A 331 -59.48 21.98 9.58
N VAL A 332 -60.40 21.12 10.02
CA VAL A 332 -61.80 21.22 9.64
C VAL A 332 -62.33 22.46 10.35
N ARG A 333 -62.58 23.54 9.60
CA ARG A 333 -63.41 24.63 10.10
C ARG A 333 -64.81 24.03 10.29
N ARG A 334 -65.25 23.93 11.54
CA ARG A 334 -66.65 23.64 11.87
C ARG A 334 -67.49 24.87 11.66
#